data_AF-Q2RMB6-F1
#
_entry.id   AF-Q2RMB6-F1
#
_cell.length_a   1.000
_cell.length_b   1.000
_cell.length_c   1.000
_cell.angle_alpha   90.00
_cell.angle_beta   90.00
_cell.angle_gamma   90.00
#
_symmetry.space_group_name_H-M   'P 1'
#
loop_
_entity.id
_entity.type
_entity.pdbx_description
1 polymer ?
#
loop_
_entity_poly.entity_id
_entity_poly.type
_entity_poly.pdbx_seq_one_letter_code
_entity_poly.pdbx_strand_id
1 'polypeptide(L)'
;MAGKVIVTGLGPGDPAQVPEAVLKALAGADKIYLRTAHHPAVAALEVRGLKWETFDSFYEEAADFEELYQRIASFLLTAVAKTDKKLAYAVPGHPLVAERSVALLLEKAPAAGVDLEIIPAMSCLDALYATLKIDPALGLTVADALTFTVAGLDPARGLILTQVYNRRVAGEIKLDLMTVYPDEYPVTVVRGAGLPDGERVATVPLYTIDRLEWLDHLTSLYLAPYPEGRDRTLAGLEAIMARLRSPEGCPWDREQTHITLKRYLVEETYEVLEAIDAGDMNKLCEELGDLLLQVVFHARLAEEEGDFTLADCLEGICAKMRRRHPHVFGQAVLNTAGEVLARWDQIKATERREKGEEAPSVLSVPRGLPALLKALKVQEQAARVGFDWPRIEEVWTKVEEELDELKKAVAGAGVEEQAAEMGDLLFSLVNLARWLQIEPEAALQATVAKFARRFNYIEKAALKGGRDIEDLSLAEMDALWEEAKKIRPS
;
A
#
# COMPACT_ATOMS: atom_id res chain seq x y z
N MET A 1 21.73 -46.18 7.17
CA MET A 1 20.49 -45.92 6.43
C MET A 1 19.89 -44.64 7.00
N ALA A 2 19.28 -43.80 6.16
CA ALA A 2 18.56 -42.62 6.63
C ALA A 2 17.27 -43.10 7.32
N GLY A 3 16.99 -42.61 8.53
CA GLY A 3 15.73 -42.87 9.20
C GLY A 3 14.58 -42.23 8.41
N LYS A 4 13.37 -42.77 8.53
CA LYS A 4 12.21 -42.31 7.76
C LYS A 4 11.06 -41.90 8.67
N VAL A 5 10.49 -40.71 8.43
CA VAL A 5 9.22 -40.28 9.03
C VAL A 5 8.15 -40.22 7.95
N ILE A 6 7.07 -40.98 8.16
CA ILE A 6 5.87 -40.97 7.32
C ILE A 6 4.86 -40.05 7.99
N VAL A 7 4.61 -38.88 7.40
CA VAL A 7 3.63 -37.92 7.90
C VAL A 7 2.30 -38.18 7.20
N THR A 8 1.24 -38.39 7.98
CA THR A 8 -0.08 -38.75 7.46
C THR A 8 -1.16 -37.79 7.94
N GLY A 9 -2.13 -37.48 7.08
CA GLY A 9 -3.31 -36.73 7.46
C GLY A 9 -4.44 -37.64 7.93
N LEU A 10 -5.19 -37.23 8.94
CA LEU A 10 -6.36 -37.96 9.43
C LEU A 10 -7.69 -37.49 8.82
N GLY A 11 -7.68 -36.45 8.00
CA GLY A 11 -8.92 -35.86 7.48
C GLY A 11 -9.59 -34.89 8.47
N PRO A 12 -10.74 -34.29 8.09
CA PRO A 12 -11.37 -33.21 8.86
C PRO A 12 -12.08 -33.67 10.15
N GLY A 13 -12.35 -34.96 10.31
CA GLY A 13 -12.91 -35.49 11.55
C GLY A 13 -13.61 -36.83 11.41
N ASP A 14 -14.39 -37.06 10.35
CA ASP A 14 -15.14 -38.31 10.17
C ASP A 14 -14.19 -39.52 10.04
N PRO A 15 -14.24 -40.52 10.95
CA PRO A 15 -13.45 -41.74 10.87
C PRO A 15 -13.57 -42.48 9.53
N ALA A 16 -14.73 -42.41 8.87
CA ALA A 16 -14.95 -43.05 7.58
C ALA A 16 -14.18 -42.38 6.42
N GLN A 17 -13.74 -41.13 6.61
CA GLN A 17 -13.00 -40.36 5.62
C GLN A 17 -11.48 -40.49 5.75
N VAL A 18 -10.98 -41.23 6.76
CA VAL A 18 -9.55 -41.53 6.86
C VAL A 18 -9.14 -42.40 5.66
N PRO A 19 -8.21 -41.94 4.79
CA PRO A 19 -7.86 -42.69 3.60
C PRO A 19 -7.27 -44.06 3.91
N GLU A 20 -7.64 -45.08 3.13
CA GLU A 20 -7.06 -46.43 3.27
C GLU A 20 -5.53 -46.43 3.15
N ALA A 21 -4.98 -45.53 2.32
CA ALA A 21 -3.53 -45.36 2.18
C ALA A 21 -2.88 -44.90 3.49
N VAL A 22 -3.52 -44.01 4.25
CA VAL A 22 -3.07 -43.57 5.57
C VAL A 22 -3.08 -44.74 6.54
N LEU A 23 -4.20 -45.47 6.64
CA LEU A 23 -4.30 -46.62 7.55
C LEU A 23 -3.25 -47.70 7.26
N LYS A 24 -2.98 -47.99 5.98
CA LYS A 24 -1.92 -48.92 5.57
C LYS A 24 -0.53 -48.44 5.96
N ALA A 25 -0.25 -47.16 5.79
CA ALA A 25 1.04 -46.58 6.13
C ALA A 25 1.28 -46.56 7.65
N LEU A 26 0.26 -46.23 8.43
CA LEU A 26 0.29 -46.30 9.89
C LEU A 26 0.57 -47.74 10.36
N ALA A 27 -0.14 -48.73 9.80
CA ALA A 27 0.05 -50.14 10.14
C ALA A 27 1.44 -50.69 9.77
N GLY A 28 2.09 -50.10 8.75
CA GLY A 28 3.43 -50.49 8.29
C GLY A 28 4.59 -49.78 9.00
N ALA A 29 4.30 -48.88 9.94
CA ALA A 29 5.32 -48.15 10.71
C ALA A 29 5.71 -48.91 12.00
N ASP A 30 6.96 -48.75 12.43
CA ASP A 30 7.46 -49.34 13.67
C ASP A 30 6.87 -48.66 14.91
N LYS A 31 6.53 -47.37 14.77
CA LYS A 31 5.93 -46.57 15.84
C LYS A 31 5.04 -45.48 15.27
N ILE A 32 3.86 -45.29 15.86
CA ILE A 32 2.89 -44.27 15.47
C ILE A 32 2.84 -43.20 16.56
N TYR A 33 2.93 -41.94 16.17
CA TYR A 33 2.67 -40.78 17.00
C TYR A 33 1.52 -39.97 16.43
N LEU A 34 0.59 -39.55 17.27
CA LEU A 34 -0.45 -38.59 16.90
C LEU A 34 -0.08 -37.21 17.44
N ARG A 35 -0.38 -36.16 16.68
CA ARG A 35 -0.32 -34.79 17.20
C ARG A 35 -1.18 -34.63 18.46
N THR A 36 -2.37 -35.25 18.44
CA THR A 36 -3.31 -35.25 19.56
C THR A 36 -4.23 -36.46 19.51
N ALA A 37 -4.62 -37.00 20.68
CA ALA A 37 -5.72 -37.96 20.78
C ALA A 37 -7.10 -37.30 20.60
N HIS A 38 -7.19 -35.99 20.78
CA HIS A 38 -8.44 -35.23 20.76
C HIS A 38 -8.90 -34.90 19.33
N HIS A 39 -9.07 -35.93 18.51
CA HIS A 39 -9.56 -35.79 17.14
C HIS A 39 -10.50 -36.96 16.78
N PRO A 40 -11.74 -36.71 16.29
CA PRO A 40 -12.72 -37.77 16.09
C PRO A 40 -12.24 -38.91 15.16
N ALA A 41 -11.42 -38.58 14.16
CA ALA A 41 -10.89 -39.56 13.20
C ALA A 41 -9.97 -40.63 13.84
N VAL A 42 -9.50 -40.41 15.08
CA VAL A 42 -8.72 -41.41 15.84
C VAL A 42 -9.51 -42.70 16.06
N ALA A 43 -10.85 -42.64 16.10
CA ALA A 43 -11.69 -43.83 16.18
C ALA A 43 -11.46 -44.83 15.01
N ALA A 44 -11.02 -44.35 13.83
CA ALA A 44 -10.67 -45.23 12.71
C ALA A 44 -9.44 -46.10 13.02
N LEU A 45 -8.49 -45.57 13.81
CA LEU A 45 -7.28 -46.29 14.24
C LEU A 45 -7.62 -47.29 15.35
N GLU A 46 -8.52 -46.93 16.26
CA GLU A 46 -9.04 -47.81 17.32
C GLU A 46 -9.69 -49.08 16.74
N VAL A 47 -10.60 -48.91 15.77
CA VAL A 47 -11.29 -50.02 15.10
C VAL A 47 -10.32 -50.97 14.40
N ARG A 48 -9.20 -50.44 13.90
CA ARG A 48 -8.11 -51.21 13.27
C ARG A 48 -7.13 -51.85 14.27
N GLY A 49 -7.27 -51.57 15.57
CA GLY A 49 -6.39 -52.09 16.62
C GLY A 49 -4.96 -51.56 16.56
N LEU A 50 -4.75 -50.38 15.96
CA LEU A 50 -3.43 -49.74 15.91
C LEU A 50 -3.04 -49.24 17.30
N LYS A 51 -1.73 -49.15 17.58
CA LYS A 51 -1.20 -48.61 18.83
C LYS A 51 -0.37 -47.38 18.53
N TRP A 52 -0.61 -46.31 19.28
CA TRP A 52 0.07 -45.03 19.11
C TRP A 52 0.45 -44.41 20.44
N GLU A 53 1.34 -43.42 20.37
CA GLU A 53 1.61 -42.45 21.42
C GLU A 53 1.14 -41.07 20.94
N THR A 54 0.99 -40.11 21.86
CA THR A 54 0.55 -38.75 21.51
C THR A 54 1.49 -37.70 22.08
N PHE A 55 1.45 -36.51 21.47
CA PHE A 55 2.12 -35.32 21.99
C PHE A 55 1.23 -34.46 22.87
N ASP A 56 0.10 -34.98 23.37
CA ASP A 56 -0.82 -34.20 24.22
C ASP A 56 -0.14 -33.65 25.48
N SER A 57 0.82 -34.39 26.06
CA SER A 57 1.63 -33.93 27.19
C SER A 57 2.51 -32.72 26.87
N PHE A 58 2.96 -32.57 25.61
CA PHE A 58 3.81 -31.43 25.24
C PHE A 58 3.02 -30.11 25.27
N TYR A 59 1.69 -30.16 25.12
CA TYR A 59 0.83 -28.98 25.24
C TYR A 59 0.81 -28.41 26.66
N GLU A 60 1.03 -29.24 27.68
CA GLU A 60 1.07 -28.80 29.09
C GLU A 60 2.43 -28.21 29.48
N GLU A 61 3.49 -28.56 28.74
CA GLU A 61 4.88 -28.21 29.07
C GLU A 61 5.47 -27.04 28.26
N ALA A 62 4.84 -26.66 27.15
CA ALA A 62 5.33 -25.61 26.26
C ALA A 62 4.82 -24.22 26.69
N ALA A 63 5.64 -23.19 26.55
CA ALA A 63 5.24 -21.82 26.88
C ALA A 63 4.29 -21.23 25.83
N ASP A 64 4.45 -21.62 24.57
CA ASP A 64 3.60 -21.22 23.44
C ASP A 64 3.52 -22.32 22.36
N PHE A 65 2.67 -22.09 21.35
CA PHE A 65 2.46 -23.04 20.25
C PHE A 65 3.69 -23.20 19.35
N GLU A 66 4.50 -22.16 19.15
CA GLU A 66 5.67 -22.26 18.28
C GLU A 66 6.75 -23.14 18.94
N GLU A 67 6.99 -22.97 20.24
CA GLU A 67 7.86 -23.83 21.03
C GLU A 67 7.37 -25.29 20.99
N LEU A 68 6.07 -25.51 21.20
CA LEU A 68 5.44 -26.84 21.11
C LEU A 68 5.77 -27.51 19.76
N TYR A 69 5.49 -26.84 18.65
CA TYR A 69 5.69 -27.41 17.32
C TYR A 69 7.18 -27.67 17.02
N GLN A 70 8.08 -26.81 17.52
CA GLN A 70 9.52 -27.04 17.42
C GLN A 70 9.98 -28.25 18.23
N ARG A 71 9.42 -28.47 19.43
CA ARG A 71 9.71 -29.66 20.25
C ARG A 71 9.24 -30.93 19.56
N ILE A 72 8.02 -30.97 19.03
CA ILE A 72 7.48 -32.12 18.28
C ILE A 72 8.38 -32.47 17.09
N ALA A 73 8.71 -31.49 16.23
CA ALA A 73 9.54 -31.72 15.06
C ALA A 73 10.94 -32.24 15.44
N SER A 74 11.56 -31.64 16.47
CA SER A 74 12.90 -32.04 16.93
C SER A 74 12.90 -33.44 17.53
N PHE A 75 11.87 -33.81 18.28
CA PHE A 75 11.71 -35.15 18.84
C PHE A 75 11.60 -36.20 17.72
N LEU A 76 10.72 -35.99 16.75
CA LEU A 76 10.47 -36.93 15.66
C LEU A 76 11.73 -37.17 14.83
N LEU A 77 12.47 -36.10 14.48
CA LEU A 77 13.72 -36.21 13.73
C LEU A 77 14.82 -36.93 14.53
N THR A 78 14.95 -36.61 15.82
CA THR A 78 15.94 -37.25 16.70
C THR A 78 15.63 -38.74 16.91
N ALA A 79 14.35 -39.10 17.02
CA ALA A 79 13.91 -40.47 17.27
C ALA A 79 14.27 -41.43 16.13
N VAL A 80 14.35 -40.93 14.89
CA VAL A 80 14.74 -41.75 13.71
C VAL A 80 16.17 -41.50 13.25
N ALA A 81 16.85 -40.46 13.74
CA ALA A 81 18.21 -40.13 13.37
C ALA A 81 19.15 -41.33 13.60
N LYS A 82 19.87 -41.72 12.55
CA LYS A 82 20.82 -42.85 12.57
C LYS A 82 20.17 -44.22 12.86
N THR A 83 18.87 -44.36 12.64
CA THR A 83 18.15 -45.65 12.70
C THR A 83 17.67 -46.05 11.30
N ASP A 84 17.27 -47.32 11.15
CA ASP A 84 16.55 -47.84 9.98
C ASP A 84 15.03 -47.94 10.21
N LYS A 85 14.56 -47.39 11.34
CA LYS A 85 13.15 -47.41 11.73
C LYS A 85 12.31 -46.45 10.91
N LYS A 86 11.05 -46.82 10.72
CA LYS A 86 9.98 -46.03 10.13
C LYS A 86 9.04 -45.56 11.22
N LEU A 87 9.01 -44.26 11.44
CA LEU A 87 8.06 -43.63 12.35
C LEU A 87 6.91 -43.06 11.54
N ALA A 88 5.67 -43.27 11.98
CA ALA A 88 4.52 -42.55 11.44
C ALA A 88 4.11 -41.42 12.38
N TYR A 89 3.87 -40.23 11.82
CA TYR A 89 3.35 -39.07 12.53
C TYR A 89 2.02 -38.67 11.88
N ALA A 90 0.91 -38.79 12.62
CA ALA A 90 -0.42 -38.47 12.11
C ALA A 90 -0.92 -37.14 12.68
N VAL A 91 -1.43 -36.28 11.80
CA VAL A 91 -1.94 -34.95 12.13
C VAL A 91 -3.41 -34.81 11.69
N PRO A 92 -4.22 -34.00 12.40
CA PRO A 92 -5.55 -33.60 11.94
C PRO A 92 -5.53 -33.02 10.53
N GLY A 93 -6.58 -33.27 9.74
CA GLY A 93 -6.71 -32.71 8.39
C GLY A 93 -5.65 -33.22 7.41
N HIS A 94 -5.12 -32.30 6.60
CA HIS A 94 -4.09 -32.56 5.60
C HIS A 94 -2.71 -32.11 6.13
N PRO A 95 -1.63 -32.90 5.99
CA PRO A 95 -0.33 -32.58 6.60
C PRO A 95 0.30 -31.25 6.17
N LEU A 96 -0.05 -30.78 4.99
CA LEU A 96 0.45 -29.53 4.40
C LEU A 96 -0.50 -28.34 4.51
N VAL A 97 -1.63 -28.46 5.23
CA VAL A 97 -2.61 -27.37 5.36
C VAL A 97 -2.70 -26.94 6.82
N ALA A 98 -2.27 -25.71 7.11
CA ALA A 98 -2.33 -25.10 8.45
C ALA A 98 -1.69 -25.94 9.58
N GLU A 99 -0.66 -26.75 9.27
CA GLU A 99 0.01 -27.62 10.23
C GLU A 99 1.50 -27.26 10.38
N ARG A 100 1.79 -26.41 11.37
CA ARG A 100 3.12 -25.84 11.62
C ARG A 100 4.17 -26.89 11.98
N SER A 101 3.80 -27.95 12.70
CA SER A 101 4.73 -29.01 13.08
C SER A 101 5.31 -29.75 11.86
N VAL A 102 4.50 -29.95 10.82
CA VAL A 102 4.93 -30.59 9.57
C VAL A 102 5.77 -29.64 8.71
N ALA A 103 5.44 -28.35 8.68
CA ALA A 103 6.29 -27.34 8.03
C ALA A 103 7.73 -27.34 8.62
N LEU A 104 7.85 -27.39 9.95
CA LEU A 104 9.13 -27.47 10.64
C LEU A 104 9.88 -28.79 10.37
N LEU A 105 9.17 -29.90 10.23
CA LEU A 105 9.77 -31.17 9.81
C LEU A 105 10.38 -31.06 8.42
N LEU A 106 9.63 -30.53 7.45
CA LEU A 106 10.10 -30.33 6.07
C LEU A 106 11.34 -29.44 6.01
N GLU A 107 11.39 -28.39 6.83
CA GLU A 107 12.55 -27.49 6.92
C GLU A 107 13.78 -28.18 7.51
N LYS A 108 13.62 -28.95 8.60
CA LYS A 108 14.74 -29.48 9.40
C LYS A 108 15.22 -30.86 8.96
N ALA A 109 14.39 -31.67 8.30
CA ALA A 109 14.73 -33.04 7.92
C ALA A 109 15.97 -33.18 7.01
N PRO A 110 16.21 -32.30 6.01
CA PRO A 110 17.42 -32.39 5.18
C PRO A 110 18.71 -32.31 5.99
N ALA A 111 18.77 -31.41 6.98
CA ALA A 111 19.93 -31.26 7.86
C ALA A 111 20.09 -32.44 8.83
N ALA A 112 18.98 -33.09 9.21
CA ALA A 112 18.98 -34.27 10.07
C ALA A 112 19.31 -35.58 9.33
N GLY A 113 19.36 -35.57 7.99
CA GLY A 113 19.55 -36.77 7.17
C GLY A 113 18.39 -37.76 7.29
N VAL A 114 17.17 -37.24 7.44
CA VAL A 114 15.93 -38.01 7.60
C VAL A 114 15.09 -37.89 6.32
N ASP A 115 14.57 -39.03 5.85
CA ASP A 115 13.63 -39.07 4.73
C ASP A 115 12.21 -38.78 5.22
N LEU A 116 11.49 -37.91 4.51
CA LEU A 116 10.10 -37.57 4.82
C LEU A 116 9.18 -38.03 3.69
N GLU A 117 8.17 -38.82 4.04
CA GLU A 117 7.09 -39.20 3.15
C GLU A 117 5.79 -38.55 3.62
N ILE A 118 5.12 -37.80 2.75
CA ILE A 118 3.82 -37.18 3.04
C ILE A 118 2.71 -38.00 2.40
N ILE A 119 1.73 -38.42 3.21
CA ILE A 119 0.52 -39.09 2.74
C ILE A 119 -0.67 -38.15 2.97
N PRO A 120 -1.30 -37.65 1.90
CA PRO A 120 -2.36 -36.67 2.00
C PRO A 120 -3.67 -37.27 2.53
N ALA A 121 -4.51 -36.40 3.08
CA ALA A 121 -5.90 -36.69 3.42
C ALA A 121 -6.74 -35.44 3.17
N MET A 122 -8.07 -35.55 3.26
CA MET A 122 -8.95 -34.40 3.07
C MET A 122 -8.62 -33.26 4.05
N SER A 123 -8.50 -32.04 3.56
CA SER A 123 -8.20 -30.86 4.36
C SER A 123 -9.47 -30.20 4.91
N CYS A 124 -9.30 -29.24 5.82
CA CYS A 124 -10.41 -28.36 6.22
C CYS A 124 -10.95 -27.53 5.04
N LEU A 125 -10.13 -27.28 4.01
CA LEU A 125 -10.55 -26.51 2.82
C LEU A 125 -11.52 -27.31 1.96
N ASP A 126 -11.27 -28.61 1.77
CA ASP A 126 -12.17 -29.48 1.02
C ASP A 126 -13.55 -29.57 1.70
N ALA A 127 -13.55 -29.63 3.03
CA ALA A 127 -14.77 -29.58 3.82
C ALA A 127 -15.49 -28.24 3.65
N LEU A 128 -14.76 -27.12 3.72
CA LEU A 128 -15.32 -25.79 3.47
C LEU A 128 -15.92 -25.67 2.07
N TYR A 129 -15.28 -26.21 1.02
CA TYR A 129 -15.82 -26.18 -0.34
C TYR A 129 -17.17 -26.90 -0.44
N ALA A 130 -17.28 -28.06 0.21
CA ALA A 130 -18.53 -28.82 0.27
C ALA A 130 -19.62 -28.08 1.06
N THR A 131 -19.28 -27.54 2.24
CA THR A 131 -20.21 -26.81 3.10
C THR A 131 -20.70 -25.51 2.43
N LEU A 132 -19.79 -24.76 1.81
CA LEU A 132 -20.07 -23.48 1.14
C LEU A 132 -20.65 -23.66 -0.27
N LYS A 133 -20.51 -24.85 -0.86
CA LYS A 133 -20.90 -25.18 -2.25
C LYS A 133 -20.20 -24.28 -3.27
N ILE A 134 -18.89 -24.12 -3.12
CA ILE A 134 -18.07 -23.25 -3.97
C ILE A 134 -17.08 -24.06 -4.80
N ASP A 135 -16.74 -23.53 -5.98
CA ASP A 135 -15.68 -24.06 -6.84
C ASP A 135 -14.43 -23.18 -6.69
N PRO A 136 -13.33 -23.67 -6.08
CA PRO A 136 -12.11 -22.89 -5.91
C PRO A 136 -11.44 -22.52 -7.25
N ALA A 137 -11.75 -23.22 -8.35
CA ALA A 137 -11.19 -22.92 -9.67
C ALA A 137 -11.69 -21.59 -10.26
N LEU A 138 -12.80 -21.05 -9.75
CA LEU A 138 -13.34 -19.75 -10.18
C LEU A 138 -12.57 -18.54 -9.60
N GLY A 139 -11.58 -18.77 -8.74
CA GLY A 139 -10.78 -17.74 -8.12
C GLY A 139 -11.07 -17.65 -6.61
N LEU A 140 -10.13 -18.16 -5.82
CA LEU A 140 -10.21 -18.19 -4.37
C LEU A 140 -8.85 -17.82 -3.76
N THR A 141 -8.88 -16.89 -2.82
CA THR A 141 -7.77 -16.56 -1.93
C THR A 141 -7.98 -17.29 -0.62
N VAL A 142 -6.97 -18.04 -0.17
CA VAL A 142 -6.99 -18.71 1.13
C VAL A 142 -5.86 -18.12 1.96
N ALA A 143 -6.17 -17.64 3.15
CA ALA A 143 -5.18 -17.10 4.07
C ALA A 143 -5.44 -17.53 5.52
N ASP A 144 -4.39 -17.41 6.33
CA ASP A 144 -4.46 -17.51 7.77
C ASP A 144 -4.84 -16.15 8.35
N ALA A 145 -5.91 -16.12 9.14
CA ALA A 145 -6.39 -14.97 9.89
C ALA A 145 -5.31 -14.23 10.68
N LEU A 146 -4.32 -14.96 11.21
CA LEU A 146 -3.26 -14.40 12.05
C LEU A 146 -2.20 -13.62 11.29
N THR A 147 -2.02 -13.94 10.02
CA THR A 147 -1.01 -13.31 9.15
C THR A 147 -1.65 -12.56 7.98
N PHE A 148 -2.98 -12.53 7.93
CA PHE A 148 -3.71 -11.89 6.86
C PHE A 148 -3.48 -10.38 6.86
N THR A 149 -3.39 -9.83 5.66
CA THR A 149 -3.33 -8.39 5.42
C THR A 149 -4.27 -8.12 4.25
N VAL A 150 -5.08 -7.07 4.37
CA VAL A 150 -5.95 -6.63 3.27
C VAL A 150 -5.17 -6.06 2.09
N ALA A 151 -3.92 -5.63 2.31
CA ALA A 151 -3.06 -5.14 1.24
C ALA A 151 -2.80 -6.25 0.20
N GLY A 152 -3.17 -5.97 -1.06
CA GLY A 152 -3.03 -6.93 -2.17
C GLY A 152 -4.20 -7.91 -2.33
N LEU A 153 -5.27 -7.79 -1.54
CA LEU A 153 -6.50 -8.55 -1.73
C LEU A 153 -7.19 -8.12 -3.03
N ASP A 154 -7.54 -9.09 -3.88
CA ASP A 154 -8.48 -8.90 -4.99
C ASP A 154 -9.89 -9.27 -4.52
N PRO A 155 -10.77 -8.30 -4.22
CA PRO A 155 -12.10 -8.59 -3.67
C PRO A 155 -13.02 -9.27 -4.68
N ALA A 156 -12.70 -9.26 -5.97
CA ALA A 156 -13.48 -9.98 -6.99
C ALA A 156 -13.23 -11.50 -6.98
N ARG A 157 -12.34 -12.00 -6.11
CA ARG A 157 -12.14 -13.42 -5.85
C ARG A 157 -12.77 -13.78 -4.51
N GLY A 158 -13.19 -15.04 -4.37
CA GLY A 158 -13.63 -15.52 -3.05
C GLY A 158 -12.47 -15.45 -2.05
N LEU A 159 -12.78 -15.22 -0.78
CA LEU A 159 -11.79 -15.20 0.29
C LEU A 159 -12.18 -16.20 1.39
N ILE A 160 -11.28 -17.11 1.73
CA ILE A 160 -11.36 -17.92 2.95
C ILE A 160 -10.27 -17.47 3.92
N LEU A 161 -10.69 -17.09 5.13
CA LEU A 161 -9.81 -16.85 6.26
C LEU A 161 -9.96 -17.99 7.26
N THR A 162 -8.91 -18.80 7.41
CA THR A 162 -8.85 -19.89 8.39
C THR A 162 -8.36 -19.37 9.74
N GLN A 163 -8.52 -20.13 10.81
CA GLN A 163 -8.02 -19.81 12.16
C GLN A 163 -8.61 -18.53 12.79
N VAL A 164 -9.90 -18.27 12.62
CA VAL A 164 -10.58 -17.15 13.31
C VAL A 164 -11.00 -17.59 14.71
N TYR A 165 -10.02 -17.74 15.59
CA TYR A 165 -10.19 -18.49 16.84
C TYR A 165 -10.94 -17.76 17.95
N ASN A 166 -11.06 -16.43 17.89
CA ASN A 166 -11.76 -15.68 18.91
C ASN A 166 -12.25 -14.32 18.38
N ARG A 167 -12.98 -13.63 19.26
CA ARG A 167 -13.55 -12.30 19.00
C ARG A 167 -12.50 -11.23 18.70
N ARG A 168 -11.29 -11.34 19.25
CA ARG A 168 -10.20 -10.37 19.01
C ARG A 168 -9.72 -10.45 17.56
N VAL A 169 -9.39 -11.66 17.09
CA VAL A 169 -8.97 -11.88 15.70
C VAL A 169 -10.07 -11.54 14.72
N ALA A 170 -11.31 -11.93 15.01
CA ALA A 170 -12.45 -11.52 14.21
C ALA A 170 -12.60 -9.98 14.17
N GLY A 171 -12.31 -9.29 15.29
CA GLY A 171 -12.34 -7.83 15.37
C GLY A 171 -11.28 -7.14 14.53
N GLU A 172 -10.04 -7.65 14.54
CA GLU A 172 -8.93 -7.14 13.74
C GLU A 172 -9.21 -7.33 12.23
N ILE A 173 -9.60 -8.55 11.83
CA ILE A 173 -9.97 -8.87 10.43
C ILE A 173 -11.16 -8.04 9.95
N LYS A 174 -12.17 -7.85 10.81
CA LYS A 174 -13.34 -7.02 10.48
C LYS A 174 -12.90 -5.62 10.06
N LEU A 175 -12.05 -4.97 10.85
CA LEU A 175 -11.60 -3.60 10.58
C LEU A 175 -10.82 -3.53 9.27
N ASP A 176 -9.93 -4.49 9.03
CA ASP A 176 -9.17 -4.58 7.78
C ASP A 176 -10.07 -4.77 6.57
N LEU A 177 -11.01 -5.71 6.63
CA LEU A 177 -11.94 -5.99 5.52
C LEU A 177 -12.91 -4.83 5.25
N MET A 178 -13.33 -4.08 6.27
CA MET A 178 -14.20 -2.90 6.10
C MET A 178 -13.53 -1.75 5.31
N THR A 179 -12.22 -1.80 5.11
CA THR A 179 -11.53 -0.88 4.19
C THR A 179 -11.83 -1.17 2.72
N VAL A 180 -12.26 -2.38 2.38
CA VAL A 180 -12.52 -2.82 0.99
C VAL A 180 -13.98 -3.22 0.77
N TYR A 181 -14.60 -3.89 1.73
CA TYR A 181 -15.98 -4.36 1.68
C TYR A 181 -16.90 -3.40 2.45
N PRO A 182 -18.18 -3.25 2.04
CA PRO A 182 -19.19 -2.56 2.84
C PRO A 182 -19.35 -3.18 4.23
N ASP A 183 -19.67 -2.36 5.22
CA ASP A 183 -19.89 -2.80 6.62
C ASP A 183 -20.93 -3.92 6.72
N GLU A 184 -21.99 -3.85 5.90
CA GLU A 184 -23.08 -4.81 5.87
C GLU A 184 -22.82 -6.02 4.95
N TYR A 185 -21.64 -6.09 4.31
CA TYR A 185 -21.33 -7.15 3.36
C TYR A 185 -21.48 -8.53 4.03
N PRO A 186 -22.19 -9.48 3.40
CA PRO A 186 -22.48 -10.78 4.01
C PRO A 186 -21.21 -11.63 4.12
N VAL A 187 -20.88 -12.05 5.34
CA VAL A 187 -19.78 -12.97 5.64
C VAL A 187 -20.36 -14.30 6.12
N THR A 188 -19.98 -15.39 5.47
CA THR A 188 -20.37 -16.73 5.90
C THR A 188 -19.33 -17.26 6.88
N VAL A 189 -19.73 -17.48 8.12
CA VAL A 189 -18.90 -18.03 9.20
C VAL A 189 -19.20 -19.51 9.31
N VAL A 190 -18.17 -20.33 9.17
CA VAL A 190 -18.25 -21.80 9.27
C VAL A 190 -17.39 -22.26 10.43
N ARG A 191 -17.98 -22.94 11.40
CA ARG A 191 -17.27 -23.64 12.48
C ARG A 191 -17.36 -25.13 12.25
N GLY A 192 -16.23 -25.82 12.34
CA GLY A 192 -16.19 -27.29 12.32
C GLY A 192 -16.66 -27.88 10.99
N ALA A 193 -16.23 -27.29 9.87
CA ALA A 193 -16.61 -27.75 8.53
C ALA A 193 -16.38 -29.26 8.36
N GLY A 194 -17.40 -29.99 7.91
CA GLY A 194 -17.32 -31.43 7.67
C GLY A 194 -17.36 -32.30 8.94
N LEU A 195 -17.56 -31.72 10.13
CA LEU A 195 -17.82 -32.50 11.34
C LEU A 195 -19.28 -32.95 11.37
N PRO A 196 -19.58 -34.27 11.48
CA PRO A 196 -20.95 -34.77 11.52
C PRO A 196 -21.78 -34.16 12.65
N ASP A 197 -21.15 -33.96 13.80
CA ASP A 197 -21.69 -33.29 14.97
C ASP A 197 -20.84 -32.05 15.26
N GLY A 198 -21.47 -30.86 15.24
CA GLY A 198 -20.81 -29.60 15.61
C GLY A 198 -20.48 -28.65 14.46
N GLU A 199 -20.76 -29.03 13.20
CA GLU A 199 -20.76 -28.05 12.10
C GLU A 199 -21.81 -26.97 12.39
N ARG A 200 -21.38 -25.71 12.29
CA ARG A 200 -22.27 -24.55 12.40
C ARG A 200 -21.94 -23.55 11.30
N VAL A 201 -22.97 -23.16 10.56
CA VAL A 201 -22.87 -22.15 9.49
C VAL A 201 -23.79 -21.00 9.83
N ALA A 202 -23.30 -19.77 9.69
CA ALA A 202 -24.12 -18.57 9.78
C ALA A 202 -23.61 -17.52 8.80
N THR A 203 -24.52 -16.85 8.09
CA THR A 203 -24.19 -15.65 7.32
C THR A 203 -24.57 -14.44 8.14
N VAL A 204 -23.61 -13.55 8.39
CA VAL A 204 -23.79 -12.34 9.21
C VAL A 204 -23.18 -11.12 8.51
N PRO A 205 -23.65 -9.90 8.80
CA PRO A 205 -22.99 -8.69 8.34
C PRO A 205 -21.54 -8.61 8.84
N LEU A 206 -20.61 -8.16 7.98
CA LEU A 206 -19.19 -8.03 8.30
C LEU A 206 -18.94 -7.30 9.63
N TYR A 207 -19.64 -6.19 9.89
CA TYR A 207 -19.45 -5.43 11.12
C TYR A 207 -19.80 -6.19 12.43
N THR A 208 -20.44 -7.35 12.33
CA THR A 208 -20.93 -8.16 13.46
C THR A 208 -20.15 -9.44 13.71
N ILE A 209 -19.16 -9.80 12.86
CA ILE A 209 -18.49 -11.12 12.94
C ILE A 209 -17.83 -11.36 14.31
N ASP A 210 -17.33 -10.31 14.95
CA ASP A 210 -16.69 -10.33 16.26
C ASP A 210 -17.69 -10.40 17.44
N ARG A 211 -18.99 -10.39 17.17
CA ARG A 211 -20.05 -10.55 18.18
C ARG A 211 -20.50 -12.00 18.34
N LEU A 212 -20.02 -12.90 17.48
CA LEU A 212 -20.32 -14.32 17.58
C LEU A 212 -19.61 -14.94 18.79
N GLU A 213 -20.37 -15.54 19.71
CA GLU A 213 -19.83 -16.13 20.94
C GLU A 213 -19.25 -17.54 20.74
N TRP A 214 -19.53 -18.16 19.60
CA TRP A 214 -19.15 -19.54 19.28
C TRP A 214 -17.90 -19.63 18.38
N LEU A 215 -17.15 -18.54 18.22
CA LEU A 215 -15.87 -18.54 17.51
C LEU A 215 -14.85 -19.38 18.28
N ASP A 216 -14.15 -20.26 17.58
CA ASP A 216 -13.06 -21.07 18.10
C ASP A 216 -12.05 -21.43 17.01
N HIS A 217 -11.02 -22.19 17.38
CA HIS A 217 -9.93 -22.60 16.48
C HIS A 217 -10.37 -23.41 15.24
N LEU A 218 -11.63 -23.88 15.17
CA LEU A 218 -12.21 -24.55 14.01
C LEU A 218 -13.06 -23.61 13.15
N THR A 219 -13.03 -22.32 13.43
CA THR A 219 -13.82 -21.31 12.74
C THR A 219 -13.06 -20.71 11.57
N SER A 220 -13.74 -20.64 10.42
CA SER A 220 -13.28 -19.99 9.20
C SER A 220 -14.33 -19.00 8.70
N LEU A 221 -13.87 -17.95 8.04
CA LEU A 221 -14.73 -16.97 7.37
C LEU A 221 -14.65 -17.20 5.87
N TYR A 222 -15.78 -17.01 5.19
CA TYR A 222 -15.89 -16.95 3.75
C TYR A 222 -16.56 -15.66 3.32
N LEU A 223 -15.90 -14.92 2.43
CA LEU A 223 -16.47 -13.81 1.70
C LEU A 223 -16.60 -14.23 0.24
N ALA A 224 -17.82 -14.08 -0.29
CA ALA A 224 -18.06 -14.29 -1.71
C ALA A 224 -17.31 -13.23 -2.55
N PRO A 225 -17.09 -13.48 -3.86
CA PRO A 225 -16.62 -12.46 -4.78
C PRO A 225 -17.43 -11.17 -4.68
N TYR A 226 -16.73 -10.04 -4.57
CA TYR A 226 -17.26 -8.68 -4.60
C TYR A 226 -16.52 -7.87 -5.67
N PRO A 227 -16.91 -8.01 -6.95
CA PRO A 227 -16.25 -7.32 -8.06
C PRO A 227 -16.20 -5.80 -7.90
N GLU A 228 -17.25 -5.18 -7.36
CA GLU A 228 -17.35 -3.75 -7.12
C GLU A 228 -16.33 -3.26 -6.07
N GLY A 229 -15.82 -4.16 -5.22
CA GLY A 229 -14.74 -3.84 -4.28
C GLY A 229 -13.45 -3.42 -4.99
N ARG A 230 -13.27 -3.78 -6.26
CA ARG A 230 -12.11 -3.35 -7.04
C ARG A 230 -12.06 -1.84 -7.24
N ASP A 231 -13.17 -1.12 -7.11
CA ASP A 231 -13.21 0.35 -7.21
C ASP A 231 -12.36 1.03 -6.12
N ARG A 232 -12.04 0.29 -5.04
CA ARG A 232 -11.10 0.73 -3.98
C ARG A 232 -9.66 0.30 -4.21
N THR A 233 -9.33 -0.21 -5.39
CA THR A 233 -8.01 -0.76 -5.73
C THR A 233 -7.44 -0.09 -6.97
N LEU A 234 -6.11 -0.02 -7.06
CA LEU A 234 -5.45 0.49 -8.27
C LEU A 234 -5.78 -0.37 -9.50
N ALA A 235 -5.89 -1.68 -9.32
CA ALA A 235 -6.28 -2.61 -10.38
C ALA A 235 -7.69 -2.33 -10.94
N GLY A 236 -8.61 -1.82 -10.11
CA GLY A 236 -9.93 -1.38 -10.56
C GLY A 236 -9.84 -0.15 -11.46
N LEU A 237 -9.06 0.85 -11.06
CA LEU A 237 -8.83 2.06 -11.87
C LEU A 237 -8.13 1.74 -13.20
N GLU A 238 -7.14 0.84 -13.19
CA GLU A 238 -6.50 0.33 -14.42
C GLU A 238 -7.52 -0.35 -15.35
N ALA A 239 -8.40 -1.19 -14.81
CA ALA A 239 -9.43 -1.87 -15.59
C ALA A 239 -10.45 -0.90 -16.19
N ILE A 240 -10.85 0.13 -15.44
CA ILE A 240 -11.72 1.21 -15.94
C ILE A 240 -11.01 1.94 -17.09
N MET A 241 -9.76 2.35 -16.91
CA MET A 241 -8.99 3.05 -17.94
C MET A 241 -8.82 2.20 -19.22
N ALA A 242 -8.50 0.92 -19.06
CA ALA A 242 -8.39 -0.02 -20.17
C ALA A 242 -9.72 -0.17 -20.93
N ARG A 243 -10.86 -0.14 -20.21
CA ARG A 243 -12.19 -0.16 -20.82
C ARG A 243 -12.53 1.15 -21.53
N LEU A 244 -12.22 2.30 -20.92
CA LEU A 244 -12.44 3.62 -21.52
C LEU A 244 -11.67 3.79 -22.83
N ARG A 245 -10.46 3.23 -22.91
CA ARG A 245 -9.63 3.27 -24.12
C ARG A 245 -9.81 2.07 -25.06
N SER A 246 -10.68 1.12 -24.74
CA SER A 246 -10.95 -0.02 -25.63
C SER A 246 -11.62 0.45 -26.94
N PRO A 247 -11.64 -0.37 -28.02
CA PRO A 247 -12.31 0.02 -29.27
C PRO A 247 -13.79 0.42 -29.10
N GLU A 248 -14.48 -0.15 -28.12
CA GLU A 248 -15.87 0.14 -27.74
C GLU A 248 -15.99 1.13 -26.57
N GLY A 249 -14.86 1.71 -26.14
CA GLY A 249 -14.76 2.67 -25.06
C GLY A 249 -15.17 4.10 -25.46
N CYS A 250 -14.78 5.07 -24.65
CA CYS A 250 -15.10 6.47 -24.85
C CYS A 250 -14.28 7.07 -26.01
N PRO A 251 -14.91 7.72 -27.01
CA PRO A 251 -14.20 8.34 -28.12
C PRO A 251 -13.19 9.40 -27.69
N TRP A 252 -13.54 10.23 -26.70
CA TRP A 252 -12.65 11.28 -26.20
C TRP A 252 -11.40 10.68 -25.55
N ASP A 253 -11.56 9.66 -24.70
CA ASP A 253 -10.44 9.01 -24.02
C ASP A 253 -9.49 8.39 -25.04
N ARG A 254 -10.01 7.72 -26.07
CA ARG A 254 -9.20 7.09 -27.13
C ARG A 254 -8.38 8.08 -27.95
N GLU A 255 -8.88 9.29 -28.17
CA GLU A 255 -8.18 10.34 -28.92
C GLU A 255 -7.05 11.00 -28.13
N GLN A 256 -6.97 10.78 -26.81
CA GLN A 256 -5.92 11.39 -25.99
C GLN A 256 -4.55 10.81 -26.27
N THR A 257 -3.53 11.68 -26.13
CA THR A 257 -2.10 11.37 -26.23
C THR A 257 -1.36 11.99 -25.05
N HIS A 258 -0.10 11.62 -24.84
CA HIS A 258 0.73 12.28 -23.82
C HIS A 258 0.82 13.80 -23.98
N ILE A 259 0.65 14.32 -25.21
CA ILE A 259 0.72 15.76 -25.48
C ILE A 259 -0.58 16.47 -25.08
N THR A 260 -1.74 15.88 -25.41
CA THR A 260 -3.04 16.48 -25.10
C THR A 260 -3.33 16.47 -23.60
N LEU A 261 -2.78 15.48 -22.88
CA LEU A 261 -2.97 15.33 -21.44
C LEU A 261 -2.13 16.27 -20.57
N LYS A 262 -1.09 16.91 -21.10
CA LYS A 262 -0.20 17.77 -20.30
C LYS A 262 -0.93 18.89 -19.57
N ARG A 263 -1.94 19.51 -20.21
CA ARG A 263 -2.69 20.61 -19.61
C ARG A 263 -3.48 20.13 -18.38
N TYR A 264 -4.11 18.96 -18.48
CA TYR A 264 -4.91 18.39 -17.40
C TYR A 264 -4.03 18.03 -16.22
N LEU A 265 -2.87 17.42 -16.47
CA LEU A 265 -1.91 17.14 -15.39
C LEU A 265 -1.48 18.41 -14.63
N VAL A 266 -1.32 19.53 -15.33
CA VAL A 266 -1.02 20.82 -14.70
C VAL A 266 -2.23 21.33 -13.93
N GLU A 267 -3.41 21.35 -14.54
CA GLU A 267 -4.68 21.76 -13.91
C GLU A 267 -4.92 20.99 -12.60
N GLU A 268 -4.91 19.65 -12.62
CA GLU A 268 -5.12 18.84 -11.41
C GLU A 268 -4.04 19.08 -10.34
N THR A 269 -2.80 19.37 -10.75
CA THR A 269 -1.74 19.73 -9.79
C THR A 269 -2.10 21.02 -9.05
N TYR A 270 -2.64 22.02 -9.74
CA TYR A 270 -3.03 23.29 -9.13
C TYR A 270 -4.29 23.15 -8.26
N GLU A 271 -5.26 22.34 -8.67
CA GLU A 271 -6.45 22.05 -7.86
C GLU A 271 -6.08 21.31 -6.56
N VAL A 272 -5.14 20.36 -6.60
CA VAL A 272 -4.58 19.73 -5.39
C VAL A 272 -3.94 20.78 -4.46
N LEU A 273 -3.16 21.72 -5.01
CA LEU A 273 -2.53 22.79 -4.22
C LEU A 273 -3.58 23.71 -3.59
N GLU A 274 -4.62 24.09 -4.34
CA GLU A 274 -5.72 24.91 -3.84
C GLU A 274 -6.48 24.20 -2.70
N ALA A 275 -6.75 22.90 -2.84
CA ALA A 275 -7.41 22.11 -1.80
C ALA A 275 -6.58 22.03 -0.50
N ILE A 276 -5.25 21.92 -0.62
CA ILE A 276 -4.32 21.96 0.53
C ILE A 276 -4.38 23.34 1.21
N ASP A 277 -4.29 24.42 0.43
CA ASP A 277 -4.31 25.80 0.94
C ASP A 277 -5.64 26.15 1.62
N ALA A 278 -6.74 25.60 1.12
CA ALA A 278 -8.08 25.76 1.68
C ALA A 278 -8.33 24.86 2.92
N GLY A 279 -7.52 23.83 3.14
CA GLY A 279 -7.74 22.85 4.20
C GLY A 279 -8.97 21.96 3.98
N ASP A 280 -9.47 21.86 2.73
CA ASP A 280 -10.64 21.04 2.38
C ASP A 280 -10.20 19.60 2.09
N MET A 281 -10.38 18.72 3.07
CA MET A 281 -9.97 17.31 2.95
C MET A 281 -10.83 16.50 1.96
N ASN A 282 -12.08 16.90 1.73
CA ASN A 282 -12.93 16.21 0.76
C ASN A 282 -12.48 16.58 -0.65
N LYS A 283 -12.24 17.87 -0.89
CA LYS A 283 -11.71 18.33 -2.18
C LYS A 283 -10.32 17.76 -2.43
N LEU A 284 -9.44 17.74 -1.42
CA LEU A 284 -8.13 17.12 -1.55
C LEU A 284 -8.20 15.63 -1.95
N CYS A 285 -9.17 14.88 -1.40
CA CYS A 285 -9.37 13.48 -1.78
C CYS A 285 -9.85 13.33 -3.23
N GLU A 286 -10.72 14.22 -3.70
CA GLU A 286 -11.19 14.27 -5.09
C GLU A 286 -10.03 14.55 -6.04
N GLU A 287 -9.29 15.66 -5.81
CA GLU A 287 -8.21 16.11 -6.69
C GLU A 287 -7.00 15.16 -6.71
N LEU A 288 -6.69 14.48 -5.59
CA LEU A 288 -5.68 13.43 -5.58
C LEU A 288 -6.12 12.22 -6.42
N GLY A 289 -7.42 11.95 -6.50
CA GLY A 289 -8.01 10.95 -7.39
C GLY A 289 -7.82 11.33 -8.86
N ASP A 290 -8.10 12.57 -9.22
CA ASP A 290 -7.94 13.07 -10.59
C ASP A 290 -6.46 13.15 -11.01
N LEU A 291 -5.56 13.54 -10.10
CA LEU A 291 -4.12 13.47 -10.32
C LEU A 291 -3.64 12.01 -10.52
N LEU A 292 -4.17 11.07 -9.73
CA LEU A 292 -3.89 9.64 -9.89
C LEU A 292 -4.41 9.12 -11.24
N LEU A 293 -5.60 9.55 -11.66
CA LEU A 293 -6.17 9.23 -12.97
C LEU A 293 -5.20 9.62 -14.09
N GLN A 294 -4.59 10.81 -14.03
CA GLN A 294 -3.59 11.23 -15.03
C GLN A 294 -2.39 10.27 -15.08
N VAL A 295 -1.88 9.84 -13.93
CA VAL A 295 -0.77 8.86 -13.88
C VAL A 295 -1.15 7.53 -14.54
N VAL A 296 -2.35 7.00 -14.22
CA VAL A 296 -2.86 5.76 -14.82
C VAL A 296 -3.07 5.93 -16.33
N PHE A 297 -3.59 7.08 -16.76
CA PHE A 297 -3.83 7.39 -18.18
C PHE A 297 -2.51 7.39 -18.97
N HIS A 298 -1.49 8.08 -18.47
CA HIS A 298 -0.16 8.09 -19.08
C HIS A 298 0.46 6.68 -19.10
N ALA A 299 0.34 5.90 -18.02
CA ALA A 299 0.83 4.54 -18.02
C ALA A 299 0.11 3.65 -19.05
N ARG A 300 -1.21 3.83 -19.23
CA ARG A 300 -1.99 3.09 -20.23
C ARG A 300 -1.57 3.42 -21.66
N LEU A 301 -1.35 4.70 -21.95
CA LEU A 301 -0.84 5.14 -23.26
C LEU A 301 0.54 4.53 -23.57
N ALA A 302 1.44 4.53 -22.60
CA ALA A 302 2.77 3.93 -22.77
C ALA A 302 2.70 2.40 -22.95
N GLU A 303 1.77 1.73 -22.26
CA GLU A 303 1.54 0.30 -22.41
C GLU A 303 1.01 -0.04 -23.83
N GLU A 304 0.10 0.77 -24.37
CA GLU A 304 -0.44 0.62 -25.73
C GLU A 304 0.65 0.79 -26.81
N GLU A 305 1.68 1.60 -26.54
CA GLU A 305 2.84 1.79 -27.41
C GLU A 305 3.96 0.75 -27.17
N GLY A 306 3.85 -0.05 -26.10
CA GLY A 306 4.84 -1.07 -25.72
C GLY A 306 6.08 -0.52 -25.01
N ASP A 307 6.00 0.69 -24.46
CA ASP A 307 7.13 1.38 -23.83
C ASP A 307 7.31 0.99 -22.35
N PHE A 308 6.28 1.20 -21.52
CA PHE A 308 6.27 0.84 -20.11
C PHE A 308 4.84 0.68 -19.58
N THR A 309 4.71 0.02 -18.43
CA THR A 309 3.45 -0.23 -17.73
C THR A 309 3.36 0.56 -16.42
N LEU A 310 2.17 0.59 -15.81
CA LEU A 310 2.03 1.15 -14.46
C LEU A 310 2.85 0.36 -13.44
N ALA A 311 3.00 -0.95 -13.62
CA ALA A 311 3.86 -1.78 -12.79
C ALA A 311 5.33 -1.33 -12.84
N ASP A 312 5.84 -0.93 -14.01
CA ASP A 312 7.22 -0.43 -14.15
C ASP A 312 7.40 0.92 -13.40
N CYS A 313 6.38 1.78 -13.45
CA CYS A 313 6.35 3.03 -12.69
C CYS A 313 6.38 2.77 -11.17
N LEU A 314 5.56 1.82 -10.70
CA LEU A 314 5.50 1.39 -9.29
C LEU A 314 6.80 0.74 -8.83
N GLU A 315 7.39 -0.13 -9.64
CA GLU A 315 8.70 -0.73 -9.36
C GLU A 315 9.77 0.35 -9.22
N GLY A 316 9.83 1.28 -10.18
CA GLY A 316 10.78 2.37 -10.20
C GLY A 316 10.69 3.25 -8.95
N ILE A 317 9.49 3.66 -8.54
CA ILE A 317 9.30 4.46 -7.33
C ILE A 317 9.56 3.65 -6.05
N CYS A 318 9.13 2.40 -5.97
CA CYS A 318 9.38 1.54 -4.80
C CYS A 318 10.87 1.27 -4.60
N ALA A 319 11.59 0.91 -5.65
CA ALA A 319 13.04 0.72 -5.60
C ALA A 319 13.77 2.01 -5.18
N LYS A 320 13.34 3.16 -5.73
CA LYS A 320 13.88 4.49 -5.36
C LYS A 320 13.61 4.83 -3.90
N MET A 321 12.39 4.58 -3.39
CA MET A 321 12.04 4.85 -1.99
C MET A 321 12.82 3.96 -1.03
N ARG A 322 12.92 2.65 -1.29
CA ARG A 322 13.74 1.73 -0.48
C ARG A 322 15.21 2.17 -0.46
N ARG A 323 15.79 2.50 -1.62
CA ARG A 323 17.18 2.96 -1.73
C ARG A 323 17.44 4.27 -0.99
N ARG A 324 16.50 5.23 -1.03
CA ARG A 324 16.64 6.54 -0.37
C ARG A 324 16.35 6.52 1.13
N HIS A 325 15.74 5.44 1.64
CA HIS A 325 15.44 5.28 3.06
C HIS A 325 16.11 4.04 3.66
N PRO A 326 17.45 3.92 3.59
CA PRO A 326 18.16 2.77 4.16
C PRO A 326 18.07 2.72 5.70
N HIS A 327 17.54 3.77 6.33
CA HIS A 327 17.28 3.83 7.76
C HIS A 327 15.91 3.27 8.17
N VAL A 328 14.98 3.17 7.21
CA VAL A 328 13.67 2.52 7.42
C VAL A 328 13.75 1.07 6.94
N PHE A 329 14.34 0.84 5.77
CA PHE A 329 14.35 -0.47 5.09
C PHE A 329 15.69 -1.20 5.15
N GLY A 330 16.67 -0.67 5.88
CA GLY A 330 18.01 -1.24 6.00
C GLY A 330 18.57 -1.05 7.41
N GLN A 331 19.90 -1.03 7.53
CA GLN A 331 20.59 -0.94 8.82
C GLN A 331 21.13 0.47 9.15
N ALA A 332 20.87 1.47 8.32
CA ALA A 332 21.37 2.82 8.60
C ALA A 332 20.62 3.42 9.80
N VAL A 333 21.32 4.17 10.66
CA VAL A 333 20.67 4.95 11.72
C VAL A 333 20.81 6.42 11.34
N LEU A 334 19.68 7.07 11.06
CA LEU A 334 19.59 8.52 10.83
C LEU A 334 18.52 9.04 11.79
N ASN A 335 18.87 10.05 12.58
CA ASN A 335 18.04 10.49 13.71
C ASN A 335 17.40 11.86 13.48
N THR A 336 17.78 12.57 12.40
CA THR A 336 17.24 13.92 12.11
C THR A 336 16.84 14.08 10.64
N ALA A 337 15.86 14.96 10.38
CA ALA A 337 15.43 15.29 9.02
C ALA A 337 16.59 15.86 8.17
N GLY A 338 17.50 16.65 8.79
CA GLY A 338 18.68 17.20 8.11
C GLY A 338 19.65 16.12 7.62
N GLU A 339 19.90 15.09 8.42
CA GLU A 339 20.73 13.94 8.02
C GLU A 339 20.11 13.15 6.86
N VAL A 340 18.78 12.99 6.86
CA VAL A 340 18.04 12.33 5.78
C VAL A 340 18.17 13.13 4.47
N LEU A 341 17.97 14.45 4.52
CA LEU A 341 18.10 15.33 3.35
C LEU A 341 19.51 15.31 2.75
N ALA A 342 20.54 15.44 3.58
CA ALA A 342 21.93 15.38 3.13
C ALA A 342 22.25 14.04 2.45
N ARG A 343 21.74 12.93 2.98
CA ARG A 343 21.93 11.61 2.40
C ARG A 343 21.16 11.42 1.10
N TRP A 344 19.92 11.94 0.99
CA TRP A 344 19.18 11.92 -0.27
C TRP A 344 19.95 12.62 -1.38
N ASP A 345 20.61 13.73 -1.07
CA ASP A 345 21.40 14.46 -2.05
C ASP A 345 22.66 13.71 -2.47
N GLN A 346 23.34 13.03 -1.55
CA GLN A 346 24.44 12.11 -1.87
C GLN A 346 23.97 10.97 -2.78
N ILE A 347 22.85 10.32 -2.45
CA ILE A 347 22.28 9.22 -3.25
C ILE A 347 21.90 9.71 -4.65
N LYS A 348 21.24 10.88 -4.76
CA LYS A 348 20.92 11.50 -6.06
C LYS A 348 22.18 11.77 -6.89
N ALA A 349 23.27 12.22 -6.27
CA ALA A 349 24.51 12.49 -6.97
C ALA A 349 25.15 11.21 -7.53
N THR A 350 25.13 10.12 -6.75
CA THR A 350 25.63 8.80 -7.20
C THR A 350 24.75 8.21 -8.32
N GLU A 351 23.42 8.27 -8.18
CA GLU A 351 22.47 7.79 -9.21
C GLU A 351 22.71 8.44 -10.59
N ARG A 352 23.03 9.74 -10.62
CA ARG A 352 23.30 10.46 -11.87
C ARG A 352 24.61 10.00 -12.53
N ARG A 353 25.66 9.78 -11.72
CA ARG A 353 26.96 9.27 -12.21
C ARG A 353 26.81 7.89 -12.83
N GLU A 354 26.03 7.01 -12.21
CA GLU A 354 25.80 5.65 -12.69
C GLU A 354 25.02 5.61 -14.01
N LYS A 355 24.12 6.59 -14.25
CA LYS A 355 23.37 6.72 -15.50
C LYS A 355 24.16 7.30 -16.67
N GLY A 356 25.43 7.67 -16.47
CA GLY A 356 26.26 8.27 -17.51
C GLY A 356 25.73 9.63 -18.01
N GLU A 357 24.86 10.28 -17.24
CA GLU A 357 24.45 11.66 -17.51
C GLU A 357 25.71 12.53 -17.34
N GLU A 358 26.17 13.19 -18.42
CA GLU A 358 27.19 14.26 -18.31
C GLU A 358 26.75 15.16 -17.18
N ALA A 359 27.65 15.47 -16.22
CA ALA A 359 27.32 16.33 -15.11
C ALA A 359 26.75 17.63 -15.70
N PRO A 360 25.42 17.84 -15.66
CA PRO A 360 24.89 19.08 -16.15
C PRO A 360 25.46 20.16 -15.23
N SER A 361 25.55 21.41 -15.71
CA SER A 361 25.94 22.56 -14.88
C SER A 361 25.34 22.41 -13.47
N VAL A 362 26.08 22.81 -12.43
CA VAL A 362 25.60 22.77 -11.03
C VAL A 362 24.15 23.30 -10.90
N LEU A 363 23.76 24.20 -11.82
CA LEU A 363 22.47 24.82 -12.01
C LEU A 363 21.46 24.01 -12.87
N SER A 364 21.57 22.68 -12.94
CA SER A 364 20.64 21.88 -13.75
C SER A 364 19.26 21.87 -13.09
N VAL A 365 18.32 22.59 -13.71
CA VAL A 365 16.94 22.68 -13.24
C VAL A 365 16.01 22.25 -14.37
N PRO A 366 14.96 21.44 -14.11
CA PRO A 366 14.02 20.99 -15.15
C PRO A 366 13.45 22.17 -15.96
N ARG A 367 13.41 22.01 -17.29
CA ARG A 367 13.02 23.10 -18.22
C ARG A 367 11.58 23.57 -18.04
N GLY A 368 10.68 22.69 -17.59
CA GLY A 368 9.25 22.96 -17.44
C GLY A 368 8.83 23.60 -16.11
N LEU A 369 9.77 23.97 -15.24
CA LEU A 369 9.41 24.63 -13.98
C LEU A 369 9.03 26.10 -14.20
N PRO A 370 8.04 26.62 -13.45
CA PRO A 370 7.75 28.05 -13.37
C PRO A 370 8.99 28.86 -13.02
N ALA A 371 9.05 30.11 -13.47
CA ALA A 371 10.24 30.94 -13.40
C ALA A 371 10.75 31.15 -11.96
N LEU A 372 9.87 31.37 -10.98
CA LEU A 372 10.28 31.61 -9.59
C LEU A 372 10.80 30.33 -8.95
N LEU A 373 10.11 29.20 -9.15
CA LEU A 373 10.58 27.90 -8.65
C LEU A 373 11.90 27.47 -9.30
N LYS A 374 12.09 27.83 -10.58
CA LYS A 374 13.35 27.61 -11.30
C LYS A 374 14.47 28.46 -10.71
N ALA A 375 14.22 29.75 -10.48
CA ALA A 375 15.18 30.67 -9.85
C ALA A 375 15.57 30.20 -8.44
N LEU A 376 14.59 29.77 -7.62
CA LEU A 376 14.83 29.22 -6.29
C LEU A 376 15.81 28.03 -6.35
N LYS A 377 15.53 27.04 -7.22
CA LYS A 377 16.38 25.84 -7.34
C LYS A 377 17.79 26.14 -7.84
N VAL A 378 17.93 27.06 -8.80
CA VAL A 378 19.24 27.52 -9.28
C VAL A 378 20.04 28.12 -8.12
N GLN A 379 19.42 28.98 -7.30
CA GLN A 379 20.08 29.62 -6.17
C GLN A 379 20.41 28.64 -5.04
N GLU A 380 19.52 27.69 -4.73
CA GLU A 380 19.82 26.61 -3.78
C GLU A 380 21.01 25.75 -4.22
N GLN A 381 21.10 25.47 -5.53
CA GLN A 381 22.23 24.73 -6.11
C GLN A 381 23.53 25.53 -6.03
N ALA A 382 23.49 26.83 -6.31
CA ALA A 382 24.63 27.73 -6.20
C ALA A 382 25.11 27.83 -4.73
N ALA A 383 24.19 27.99 -3.79
CA ALA A 383 24.51 28.07 -2.36
C ALA A 383 25.23 26.81 -1.84
N ARG A 384 24.86 25.62 -2.34
CA ARG A 384 25.49 24.35 -1.97
C ARG A 384 26.98 24.26 -2.33
N VAL A 385 27.42 24.95 -3.38
CA VAL A 385 28.83 25.00 -3.78
C VAL A 385 29.59 26.18 -3.15
N GLY A 386 28.97 26.85 -2.18
CA GLY A 386 29.54 28.00 -1.46
C GLY A 386 29.33 29.34 -2.16
N PHE A 387 28.53 29.39 -3.23
CA PHE A 387 28.13 30.64 -3.87
C PHE A 387 26.86 31.17 -3.20
N ASP A 388 27.01 31.72 -1.99
CA ASP A 388 25.95 32.36 -1.22
C ASP A 388 26.49 33.54 -0.42
N TRP A 389 25.59 34.39 0.04
CA TRP A 389 25.92 35.53 0.89
C TRP A 389 26.23 35.07 2.32
N PRO A 390 27.12 35.75 3.05
CA PRO A 390 27.43 35.38 4.43
C PRO A 390 26.33 35.80 5.42
N ARG A 391 25.52 36.81 5.07
CA ARG A 391 24.48 37.39 5.94
C ARG A 391 23.31 37.96 5.12
N ILE A 392 22.14 38.03 5.75
CA ILE A 392 20.90 38.48 5.10
C ILE A 392 20.92 39.98 4.73
N GLU A 393 21.66 40.82 5.45
CA GLU A 393 21.76 42.26 5.16
C GLU A 393 22.37 42.52 3.78
N GLU A 394 23.25 41.64 3.32
CA GLU A 394 23.88 41.72 1.99
C GLU A 394 22.89 41.34 0.88
N VAL A 395 21.93 40.45 1.19
CA VAL A 395 20.81 40.13 0.29
C VAL A 395 19.86 41.33 0.14
N TRP A 396 19.54 42.01 1.26
CA TRP A 396 18.74 43.24 1.22
C TRP A 396 19.43 44.34 0.41
N THR A 397 20.73 44.52 0.61
CA THR A 397 21.53 45.50 -0.16
C THR A 397 21.45 45.19 -1.65
N LYS A 398 21.52 43.92 -2.05
CA LYS A 398 21.39 43.53 -3.46
C LYS A 398 19.99 43.81 -4.02
N VAL A 399 18.92 43.57 -3.26
CA VAL A 399 17.55 43.94 -3.68
C VAL A 399 17.41 45.46 -3.88
N GLU A 400 18.03 46.27 -3.02
CA GLU A 400 18.04 47.73 -3.16
C GLU A 400 18.83 48.18 -4.39
N GLU A 401 19.96 47.53 -4.68
CA GLU A 401 20.79 47.76 -5.87
C GLU A 401 20.01 47.51 -7.17
N GLU A 402 19.41 46.32 -7.32
CA GLU A 402 18.61 45.97 -8.51
C GLU A 402 17.39 46.90 -8.69
N LEU A 403 16.78 47.32 -7.58
CA LEU A 403 15.67 48.28 -7.63
C LEU A 403 16.12 49.64 -8.16
N ASP A 404 17.31 50.10 -7.79
CA ASP A 404 17.88 51.36 -8.26
C ASP A 404 18.38 51.26 -9.71
N GLU A 405 18.85 50.09 -10.15
CA GLU A 405 19.18 49.82 -11.55
C GLU A 405 17.94 49.83 -12.44
N LEU A 406 16.86 49.17 -12.02
CA LEU A 406 15.56 49.25 -12.71
C LEU A 406 15.04 50.70 -12.82
N LYS A 407 15.14 51.51 -11.75
CA LYS A 407 14.74 52.93 -11.80
C LYS A 407 15.56 53.72 -12.83
N LYS A 408 16.87 53.47 -12.94
CA LYS A 408 17.74 54.12 -13.93
C LYS A 408 17.37 53.68 -15.35
N ALA A 409 17.13 52.39 -15.56
CA ALA A 409 16.72 51.86 -16.87
C ALA A 409 15.38 52.45 -17.32
N VAL A 410 14.41 52.60 -16.42
CA VAL A 410 13.13 53.26 -16.74
C VAL A 410 13.30 54.74 -17.11
N ALA A 411 14.30 55.42 -16.56
CA ALA A 411 14.54 56.84 -16.79
C ALA A 411 15.20 57.17 -18.14
N GLY A 412 15.84 56.21 -18.82
CA GLY A 412 16.59 56.52 -20.04
C GLY A 412 16.97 55.34 -20.95
N ALA A 413 16.65 54.10 -20.59
CA ALA A 413 16.97 52.91 -21.37
C ALA A 413 15.80 52.39 -22.20
N GLY A 414 16.10 51.51 -23.15
CA GLY A 414 15.10 50.83 -23.97
C GLY A 414 14.34 49.73 -23.21
N VAL A 415 13.23 49.26 -23.79
CA VAL A 415 12.35 48.23 -23.18
C VAL A 415 13.10 46.93 -22.88
N GLU A 416 14.10 46.56 -23.69
CA GLU A 416 14.91 45.35 -23.49
C GLU A 416 15.75 45.42 -22.22
N GLU A 417 16.39 46.57 -21.96
CA GLU A 417 17.19 46.80 -20.76
C GLU A 417 16.28 46.89 -19.52
N GLN A 418 15.13 47.56 -19.62
CA GLN A 418 14.11 47.57 -18.55
C GLN A 418 13.61 46.15 -18.19
N ALA A 419 13.45 45.28 -19.19
CA ALA A 419 13.04 43.89 -18.97
C ALA A 419 14.13 43.06 -18.30
N ALA A 420 15.40 43.30 -18.64
CA ALA A 420 16.54 42.65 -18.00
C ALA A 420 16.63 43.03 -16.51
N GLU A 421 16.61 44.33 -16.19
CA GLU A 421 16.66 44.82 -14.80
C GLU A 421 15.44 44.36 -13.97
N MET A 422 14.26 44.26 -14.59
CA MET A 422 13.08 43.67 -13.93
C MET A 422 13.30 42.19 -13.60
N GLY A 423 13.94 41.45 -14.50
CA GLY A 423 14.32 40.06 -14.29
C GLY A 423 15.28 39.89 -13.12
N ASP A 424 16.30 40.73 -13.03
CA ASP A 424 17.31 40.67 -11.97
C ASP A 424 16.75 41.08 -10.60
N LEU A 425 15.84 42.07 -10.56
CA LEU A 425 15.08 42.39 -9.36
C LEU A 425 14.22 41.20 -8.89
N LEU A 426 13.48 40.55 -9.79
CA LEU A 426 12.69 39.35 -9.46
C LEU A 426 13.58 38.21 -8.97
N PHE A 427 14.74 38.01 -9.59
CA PHE A 427 15.71 37.00 -9.18
C PHE A 427 16.27 37.28 -7.78
N SER A 428 16.57 38.54 -7.46
CA SER A 428 17.04 38.97 -6.14
C SER A 428 15.96 38.85 -5.06
N LEU A 429 14.69 39.12 -5.40
CA LEU A 429 13.55 38.87 -4.50
C LEU A 429 13.35 37.37 -4.21
N VAL A 430 13.57 36.50 -5.20
CA VAL A 430 13.58 35.04 -4.99
C VAL A 430 14.71 34.63 -4.03
N ASN A 431 15.88 35.26 -4.13
CA ASN A 431 16.99 35.00 -3.22
C ASN A 431 16.68 35.44 -1.77
N LEU A 432 16.02 36.60 -1.63
CA LEU A 432 15.51 37.04 -0.33
C LEU A 432 14.48 36.05 0.24
N ALA A 433 13.52 35.60 -0.57
CA ALA A 433 12.53 34.60 -0.16
C ALA A 433 13.20 33.30 0.33
N ARG A 434 14.22 32.81 -0.38
CA ARG A 434 15.03 31.65 0.04
C ARG A 434 15.66 31.84 1.41
N TRP A 435 16.26 33.00 1.69
CA TRP A 435 16.85 33.33 3.00
C TRP A 435 15.81 33.42 4.12
N LEU A 436 14.61 33.90 3.79
CA LEU A 436 13.46 33.91 4.69
C LEU A 436 12.77 32.54 4.83
N GLN A 437 13.26 31.51 4.13
CA GLN A 437 12.66 30.17 4.05
C GLN A 437 11.22 30.18 3.53
N ILE A 438 10.96 31.05 2.55
CA ILE A 438 9.68 31.21 1.87
C ILE A 438 9.82 30.66 0.45
N GLU A 439 8.88 29.80 0.03
CA GLU A 439 8.78 29.32 -1.35
C GLU A 439 8.09 30.41 -2.21
N PRO A 440 8.80 31.05 -3.15
CA PRO A 440 8.35 32.27 -3.81
C PRO A 440 7.18 32.06 -4.76
N GLU A 441 7.08 30.89 -5.41
CA GLU A 441 5.98 30.57 -6.32
C GLU A 441 4.67 30.46 -5.53
N ALA A 442 4.64 29.64 -4.46
CA ALA A 442 3.50 29.56 -3.56
C ALA A 442 3.14 30.92 -2.92
N ALA A 443 4.13 31.71 -2.49
CA ALA A 443 3.87 33.03 -1.91
C ALA A 443 3.20 34.00 -2.88
N LEU A 444 3.62 33.98 -4.16
CA LEU A 444 2.99 34.78 -5.20
C LEU A 444 1.60 34.26 -5.54
N GLN A 445 1.41 32.94 -5.66
CA GLN A 445 0.10 32.33 -5.89
C GLN A 445 -0.90 32.71 -4.80
N ALA A 446 -0.52 32.61 -3.53
CA ALA A 446 -1.36 33.04 -2.40
C ALA A 446 -1.72 34.53 -2.48
N THR A 447 -0.81 35.37 -2.99
CA THR A 447 -1.06 36.80 -3.20
C THR A 447 -2.01 37.06 -4.37
N VAL A 448 -1.86 36.35 -5.48
CA VAL A 448 -2.77 36.40 -6.63
C VAL A 448 -4.16 35.94 -6.22
N ALA A 449 -4.28 34.81 -5.51
CA ALA A 449 -5.55 34.32 -4.99
C ALA A 449 -6.22 35.33 -4.05
N LYS A 450 -5.45 35.97 -3.16
CA LYS A 450 -5.93 37.05 -2.29
C LYS A 450 -6.40 38.27 -3.09
N PHE A 451 -5.70 38.65 -4.16
CA PHE A 451 -6.12 39.73 -5.05
C PHE A 451 -7.44 39.38 -5.74
N ALA A 452 -7.52 38.21 -6.37
CA ALA A 452 -8.71 37.72 -7.05
C ALA A 452 -9.93 37.66 -6.11
N ARG A 453 -9.77 37.12 -4.88
CA ARG A 453 -10.85 37.11 -3.88
C ARG A 453 -11.38 38.51 -3.57
N ARG A 454 -10.49 39.49 -3.40
CA ARG A 454 -10.88 40.87 -3.10
C ARG A 454 -11.54 41.54 -4.30
N PHE A 455 -11.03 41.30 -5.50
CA PHE A 455 -11.61 41.84 -6.73
C PHE A 455 -13.01 41.26 -6.99
N ASN A 456 -13.18 39.93 -6.83
CA ASN A 456 -14.48 39.26 -6.94
C ASN A 456 -15.49 39.78 -5.90
N TYR A 457 -15.03 40.23 -4.72
CA TYR A 457 -15.90 40.90 -3.76
C TYR A 457 -16.40 42.26 -4.30
N ILE A 458 -15.52 43.05 -4.91
CA ILE A 458 -15.90 44.33 -5.55
C ILE A 458 -16.96 44.08 -6.63
N GLU A 459 -16.75 43.10 -7.52
CA GLU A 459 -17.72 42.75 -8.56
C GLU A 459 -19.07 42.35 -7.97
N LYS A 460 -19.08 41.47 -6.98
CA LYS A 460 -20.32 41.03 -6.30
C LYS A 460 -21.02 42.20 -5.59
N ALA A 461 -20.27 43.11 -4.97
CA ALA A 461 -20.82 44.29 -4.32
C ALA A 461 -21.41 45.28 -5.33
N ALA A 462 -20.74 45.51 -6.46
CA ALA A 462 -21.21 46.34 -7.57
C ALA A 462 -22.54 45.81 -8.14
N LEU A 463 -22.58 44.51 -8.45
CA LEU A 463 -23.76 43.82 -8.95
C LEU A 463 -24.93 43.89 -7.96
N LYS A 464 -24.67 43.73 -6.66
CA LYS A 464 -25.70 43.88 -5.62
C LYS A 464 -26.25 45.30 -5.53
N GLY A 465 -25.43 46.30 -5.89
CA GLY A 465 -25.83 47.69 -6.05
C GLY A 465 -26.51 48.02 -7.39
N GLY A 466 -26.69 47.03 -8.28
CA GLY A 466 -27.30 47.19 -9.60
C GLY A 466 -26.44 47.94 -10.62
N ARG A 467 -25.12 47.99 -10.41
CA ARG A 467 -24.15 48.65 -11.31
C ARG A 467 -23.15 47.62 -11.83
N ASP A 468 -22.62 47.87 -13.02
CA ASP A 468 -21.47 47.12 -13.52
C ASP A 468 -20.17 47.66 -12.90
N ILE A 469 -19.11 46.85 -12.89
CA ILE A 469 -17.81 47.26 -12.37
C ILE A 469 -17.19 48.37 -13.23
N GLU A 470 -17.46 48.37 -14.54
CA GLU A 470 -16.99 49.41 -15.47
C GLU A 470 -17.58 50.80 -15.16
N ASP A 471 -18.72 50.84 -14.47
CA ASP A 471 -19.39 52.08 -14.06
C ASP A 471 -18.85 52.66 -12.75
N LEU A 472 -17.97 51.95 -12.04
CA LEU A 472 -17.39 52.40 -10.78
C LEU A 472 -16.16 53.28 -11.01
N SER A 473 -16.07 54.36 -10.25
CA SER A 473 -14.84 55.15 -10.15
C SER A 473 -13.77 54.42 -9.32
N LEU A 474 -12.49 54.73 -9.55
CA LEU A 474 -11.38 54.21 -8.74
C LEU A 474 -11.58 54.43 -7.23
N ALA A 475 -12.15 55.57 -6.83
CA ALA A 475 -12.44 55.86 -5.43
C ALA A 475 -13.52 54.94 -4.84
N GLU A 476 -14.53 54.56 -5.64
CA GLU A 476 -15.56 53.61 -5.24
C GLU A 476 -15.01 52.19 -5.16
N MET A 477 -14.16 51.79 -6.13
CA MET A 477 -13.46 50.51 -6.11
C MET A 477 -12.52 50.39 -4.90
N ASP A 478 -11.77 51.44 -4.58
CA ASP A 478 -10.88 51.48 -3.41
C ASP A 478 -11.66 51.37 -2.09
N ALA A 479 -12.83 51.99 -1.99
CA ALA A 479 -13.70 51.85 -0.82
C ALA A 479 -14.15 50.39 -0.63
N LEU A 480 -14.60 49.73 -1.71
CA LEU A 480 -14.99 48.32 -1.70
C LEU A 480 -13.79 47.39 -1.46
N TRP A 481 -12.59 47.76 -1.92
CA TRP A 481 -11.35 47.04 -1.65
C TRP A 481 -10.97 47.08 -0.17
N GLU A 482 -11.09 48.23 0.48
CA GLU A 482 -10.86 48.38 1.93
C GLU A 482 -11.90 47.63 2.77
N GLU A 483 -13.13 47.48 2.28
CA GLU A 483 -14.11 46.57 2.87
C GLU A 483 -13.69 45.11 2.73
N ALA A 484 -13.29 44.69 1.53
CA ALA A 484 -12.84 43.33 1.26
C ALA A 484 -11.64 42.92 2.14
N LYS A 485 -10.74 43.85 2.46
CA LYS A 485 -9.61 43.61 3.39
C LYS A 485 -10.04 43.24 4.80
N LYS A 486 -11.21 43.69 5.27
CA LYS A 486 -11.71 43.44 6.63
C LYS A 486 -12.38 42.07 6.77
N ILE A 487 -12.74 41.44 5.67
CA ILE A 487 -13.31 40.10 5.63
C ILE A 487 -12.14 39.12 5.77
N ARG A 488 -12.02 38.46 6.93
CA ARG A 488 -11.06 37.36 7.08
C ARG A 488 -11.49 36.21 6.17
N PRO A 489 -10.53 35.53 5.50
CA PRO A 489 -10.85 34.29 4.82
C PRO A 489 -11.44 33.30 5.84
N SER A 490 -12.57 32.68 5.49
CA SER A 490 -13.19 31.60 6.23
C SER A 490 -12.42 30.32 6.06
#